data_AF-A0A7C3R088-F1
#
_entry.id   AF-A0A7C3R088-F1
#
_cell.length_a   1.000
_cell.length_b   1.000
_cell.length_c   1.000
_cell.angle_alpha   90.00
_cell.angle_beta   90.00
_cell.angle_gamma   90.00
#
_symmetry.space_group_name_H-M   'P 1'
#
loop_
_entity.id
_entity.type
_entity.pdbx_description
1 polymer ?
#
loop_
_entity_poly.entity_id
_entity_poly.type
_entity_poly.pdbx_seq_one_letter_code
_entity_poly.pdbx_strand_id
1 'polypeptide(L)'
;MKLNKARVNFLVDALIGLAMVVEAISGFVLWLVLSSGGYRGGRGSLYPQTFILSRGDWLAVHDWFAVVMVVGILIHVALHWKWIVCMVRGLWQEAFPRKASAAAQKEDCPA
;
A
#
# COMPACT_ATOMS: atom_id res chain seq x y z
N MET A 1 15.92 22.85 -9.43
CA MET A 1 15.99 21.75 -10.41
C MET A 1 14.57 21.22 -10.61
N LYS A 2 13.94 21.38 -11.78
CA LYS A 2 12.57 20.86 -12.00
C LYS A 2 12.63 19.34 -12.02
N LEU A 3 12.05 18.68 -11.02
CA LEU A 3 11.93 17.22 -11.00
C LEU A 3 11.01 16.77 -12.15
N ASN A 4 11.45 15.77 -12.93
CA ASN A 4 10.61 15.17 -13.97
C ASN A 4 9.46 14.41 -13.30
N LYS A 5 8.21 14.72 -13.67
CA LYS A 5 7.00 14.08 -13.15
C LYS A 5 7.07 12.55 -13.20
N ALA A 6 7.61 11.99 -14.28
CA ALA A 6 7.77 10.54 -14.42
C ALA A 6 8.74 9.95 -13.38
N ARG A 7 9.81 10.69 -13.04
CA ARG A 7 10.77 10.26 -12.01
C ARG A 7 10.16 10.33 -10.62
N VAL A 8 9.36 11.37 -10.33
CA VAL A 8 8.66 11.50 -9.04
C VAL A 8 7.68 10.35 -8.86
N ASN A 9 6.86 10.06 -9.86
CA ASN A 9 5.91 8.95 -9.81
C ASN A 9 6.64 7.61 -9.59
N PHE A 10 7.66 7.32 -10.40
CA PHE A 10 8.46 6.10 -10.24
C PHE A 10 9.09 5.98 -8.84
N LEU A 11 9.59 7.08 -8.29
CA LEU A 11 10.23 7.07 -6.98
C LEU A 11 9.22 6.84 -5.85
N VAL A 12 8.04 7.46 -5.92
CA VAL A 12 6.94 7.21 -4.97
C VAL A 12 6.51 5.75 -5.04
N ASP A 13 6.31 5.20 -6.24
CA ASP A 13 5.87 3.81 -6.42
C ASP A 13 6.94 2.82 -5.94
N ALA A 14 8.21 3.09 -6.22
CA ALA A 14 9.32 2.27 -5.74
C ALA A 14 9.44 2.29 -4.21
N LEU A 15 9.25 3.46 -3.57
CA LEU A 15 9.23 3.58 -2.12
C LEU A 15 8.07 2.80 -1.49
N ILE A 16 6.87 2.90 -2.05
CA ILE A 16 5.70 2.14 -1.60
C ILE A 16 5.97 0.64 -1.78
N GLY A 17 6.46 0.22 -2.94
CA GLY A 17 6.77 -1.18 -3.22
C GLY A 17 7.81 -1.76 -2.25
N LEU A 18 8.85 -0.98 -1.91
CA LEU A 18 9.83 -1.38 -0.90
C LEU A 18 9.19 -1.50 0.49
N ALA A 19 8.38 -0.51 0.89
CA ALA A 19 7.70 -0.53 2.18
C ALA A 19 6.74 -1.73 2.30
N MET A 20 6.03 -2.06 1.22
CA MET A 20 5.18 -3.26 1.14
C MET A 20 5.96 -4.56 1.35
N VAL A 21 7.17 -4.68 0.80
CA VAL A 21 8.00 -5.87 0.99
C VAL A 21 8.44 -6.00 2.45
N VAL A 22 8.86 -4.90 3.08
CA VAL A 22 9.27 -4.89 4.49
C VAL A 22 8.08 -5.22 5.40
N GLU A 23 6.91 -4.65 5.12
CA GLU A 23 5.63 -4.94 5.80
C GLU A 23 5.25 -6.41 5.70
N ALA A 24 5.30 -6.97 4.49
CA ALA A 24 4.99 -8.38 4.27
C ALA A 24 5.94 -9.28 5.09
N ILE A 25 7.26 -9.05 5.01
CA ILE A 25 8.25 -9.85 5.74
C ILE A 25 8.03 -9.74 7.25
N SER A 26 7.92 -8.52 7.79
CA SER A 26 7.74 -8.31 9.22
C SER A 26 6.41 -8.88 9.74
N GLY A 27 5.33 -8.73 8.98
CA GLY A 27 4.02 -9.32 9.29
C GLY A 27 4.06 -10.85 9.28
N PHE A 28 4.68 -11.47 8.26
CA PHE A 28 4.86 -12.92 8.21
C PHE A 28 5.75 -13.42 9.35
N VAL A 29 6.82 -12.70 9.70
CA VAL A 29 7.70 -13.05 10.83
C VAL A 29 6.94 -12.97 12.16
N LEU A 30 6.15 -11.91 12.38
CA LEU A 30 5.32 -11.76 13.58
C LEU A 30 4.19 -12.80 13.66
N TRP A 31 3.65 -13.22 12.52
CA TRP A 31 2.56 -14.19 12.46
C TRP A 31 3.01 -15.64 12.52
N LEU A 32 4.10 -16.01 11.84
CA LEU A 32 4.59 -17.40 11.76
C LEU A 32 5.65 -17.73 12.80
N VAL A 33 6.59 -16.83 13.05
CA VAL A 33 7.80 -17.12 13.85
C VAL A 33 7.65 -16.62 15.29
N LEU A 34 7.17 -15.38 15.44
CA LEU A 34 6.92 -14.74 16.74
C LEU A 34 5.42 -14.73 17.07
N SER A 35 4.72 -15.79 16.63
CA SER A 35 3.28 -15.95 16.82
C SER A 35 2.98 -16.00 18.31
N SER A 36 2.09 -15.13 18.77
CA SER A 36 1.70 -15.11 20.17
C SER A 36 0.50 -16.07 20.40
N GLY A 37 0.57 -17.31 19.92
CA GLY A 37 -0.55 -18.25 19.94
C GLY A 37 -0.69 -19.06 21.24
N GLY A 38 -1.47 -18.54 22.21
CA GLY A 38 -2.02 -19.25 23.37
C GLY A 38 -3.27 -18.51 23.87
N TYR A 39 -4.13 -19.10 24.71
CA TYR A 39 -5.39 -18.44 25.17
C TYR A 39 -5.14 -16.97 25.53
N ARG A 40 -5.80 -16.03 24.82
CA ARG A 40 -5.53 -14.56 24.82
C ARG A 40 -4.22 -14.09 24.16
N GLY A 41 -3.82 -14.66 23.03
CA GLY A 41 -2.73 -14.12 22.24
C GLY A 41 -1.38 -14.17 22.97
N GLY A 42 -1.08 -15.24 23.71
CA GLY A 42 0.27 -15.50 24.22
C GLY A 42 0.52 -15.02 25.65
N ARG A 43 -0.54 -14.76 26.43
CA ARG A 43 -0.46 -14.53 27.88
C ARG A 43 -0.06 -15.83 28.61
N GLY A 44 1.24 -16.10 28.60
CA GLY A 44 1.85 -17.22 29.31
C GLY A 44 3.34 -17.41 29.04
N SER A 45 3.91 -16.84 27.97
CA SER A 45 5.34 -17.01 27.71
C SER A 45 6.17 -16.04 28.55
N LEU A 46 6.71 -16.55 29.65
CA LEU A 46 7.74 -15.93 30.49
C LEU A 46 9.09 -15.75 29.76
N TYR A 47 9.14 -16.00 28.44
CA TYR A 47 10.36 -15.98 27.64
C TYR A 47 10.36 -14.86 26.60
N PRO A 48 11.46 -14.08 26.50
CA PRO A 48 11.60 -13.08 25.45
C PRO A 48 11.54 -13.76 24.07
N GLN A 49 10.54 -13.39 23.29
CA GLN A 49 10.38 -13.85 21.91
C GLN A 49 11.34 -13.05 21.03
N THR A 50 12.44 -13.69 20.63
CA THR A 50 13.52 -13.06 19.83
C THR A 50 13.78 -13.88 18.57
N PHE A 51 13.83 -13.21 17.43
CA PHE A 51 14.20 -13.80 16.14
C PHE A 51 15.00 -12.77 15.35
N ILE A 52 16.33 -12.84 15.37
CA ILE A 52 17.26 -11.77 14.90
C ILE A 52 17.15 -10.49 15.73
N LEU A 53 15.96 -9.91 15.83
CA LEU A 53 15.59 -8.80 16.69
C LEU A 53 14.57 -9.25 17.75
N SER A 54 14.29 -8.40 18.75
CA SER A 54 13.21 -8.69 19.69
C SER A 54 11.85 -8.57 19.01
N ARG A 55 10.82 -9.24 19.54
CA ARG A 55 9.44 -9.07 19.05
C ARG A 55 8.99 -7.61 19.06
N GLY A 56 9.46 -6.83 20.04
CA GLY A 56 9.18 -5.39 20.12
C GLY A 56 9.78 -4.61 18.97
N ASP A 57 11.01 -4.94 18.59
CA ASP A 57 11.68 -4.29 17.45
C ASP A 57 11.03 -4.69 16.12
N TRP A 58 10.62 -5.95 15.96
CA TRP A 58 9.84 -6.38 14.80
C TRP A 58 8.51 -5.65 14.67
N LEU A 59 7.80 -5.45 15.80
CA LEU A 59 6.59 -4.64 15.84
C LEU A 59 6.87 -3.19 15.48
N ALA A 60 7.95 -2.60 16.01
CA ALA A 60 8.32 -1.23 15.66
C ALA A 60 8.63 -1.09 14.16
N VAL A 61 9.40 -2.03 13.58
CA VAL A 61 9.67 -2.05 12.14
C VAL A 61 8.38 -2.16 11.35
N HIS A 62 7.48 -3.08 11.72
CA HIS A 62 6.17 -3.22 11.09
C HIS A 62 5.38 -1.90 11.16
N ASP A 63 5.12 -1.38 12.37
CA ASP A 63 4.31 -0.18 12.55
C ASP A 63 4.86 1.05 11.81
N TRP A 64 6.18 1.28 11.84
CA TRP A 64 6.78 2.42 11.13
C TRP A 64 6.72 2.27 9.61
N PHE A 65 6.97 1.07 9.07
CA PHE A 65 6.87 0.84 7.63
C PHE A 65 5.42 0.85 7.15
N ALA A 66 4.45 0.40 7.96
CA ALA A 66 3.03 0.60 7.70
C ALA A 66 2.67 2.09 7.59
N VAL A 67 3.17 2.94 8.49
CA VAL A 67 2.96 4.40 8.41
C VAL A 67 3.54 4.98 7.12
N VAL A 68 4.78 4.63 6.78
CA VAL A 68 5.43 5.07 5.52
C VAL A 68 4.62 4.62 4.30
N MET A 69 4.15 3.37 4.30
CA MET A 69 3.34 2.81 3.22
C MET A 69 2.02 3.56 3.08
N VAL A 70 1.29 3.83 4.17
CA VAL A 70 0.03 4.59 4.14
C VAL A 70 0.25 5.99 3.59
N VAL A 71 1.25 6.72 4.09
CA VAL A 71 1.58 8.06 3.59
C VAL A 71 1.94 8.02 2.10
N GLY A 72 2.75 7.05 1.69
CA GLY A 72 3.11 6.83 0.29
C GLY A 72 1.88 6.59 -0.58
N ILE A 73 0.98 5.70 -0.18
CA ILE A 73 -0.26 5.40 -0.90
C ILE A 73 -1.14 6.65 -1.04
N LEU A 74 -1.27 7.47 0.01
CA LEU A 74 -2.03 8.73 -0.07
C LEU A 74 -1.44 9.68 -1.12
N ILE A 75 -0.11 9.82 -1.14
CA ILE A 75 0.60 10.62 -2.15
C ILE A 75 0.38 10.03 -3.54
N HIS A 76 0.52 8.72 -3.71
CA HIS A 76 0.27 8.03 -4.97
C HIS A 76 -1.15 8.28 -5.49
N VAL A 77 -2.18 8.10 -4.66
CA VAL A 77 -3.57 8.37 -5.03
C VAL A 77 -3.77 9.83 -5.44
N ALA A 78 -3.17 10.78 -4.72
CA ALA A 78 -3.25 12.20 -5.07
C ALA A 78 -2.59 12.50 -6.43
N LEU A 79 -1.42 11.89 -6.72
CA LEU A 79 -0.72 12.03 -7.99
C LEU A 79 -1.49 11.41 -9.17
N HIS A 80 -2.20 10.32 -8.92
CA HIS A 80 -2.92 9.54 -9.94
C HIS A 80 -4.43 9.82 -9.99
N TRP A 81 -4.94 10.77 -9.20
CA TRP A 81 -6.38 11.02 -9.03
C TRP A 81 -7.16 11.19 -10.34
N LYS A 82 -6.64 11.98 -11.30
CA LYS A 82 -7.29 12.19 -12.61
C LYS A 82 -7.45 10.87 -13.38
N TRP A 83 -6.42 10.03 -13.36
CA TRP A 83 -6.44 8.71 -14.00
C TRP A 83 -7.42 7.76 -13.29
N ILE A 84 -7.42 7.73 -11.95
CA ILE A 84 -8.34 6.89 -11.16
C ILE A 84 -9.80 7.23 -11.48
N VAL A 85 -10.17 8.51 -11.46
CA VAL A 85 -11.54 8.96 -11.78
C VAL A 85 -11.92 8.57 -13.21
N CYS A 86 -11.02 8.72 -14.17
CA CYS A 86 -11.23 8.29 -15.54
C CYS A 86 -11.50 6.78 -15.64
N MET A 87 -10.67 5.95 -15.01
CA MET A 87 -10.79 4.50 -15.03
C MET A 87 -12.12 4.05 -14.39
N VAL A 88 -12.45 4.58 -13.21
CA VAL A 88 -13.70 4.25 -12.51
C VAL A 88 -14.93 4.64 -13.34
N ARG A 89 -14.91 5.81 -14.01
CA ARG A 89 -16.00 6.23 -14.90
C ARG A 89 -16.15 5.32 -16.12
N GLY A 90 -15.04 4.88 -16.72
CA GLY A 90 -15.04 3.92 -17.82
C GLY A 90 -15.67 2.59 -17.41
N LEU A 91 -15.18 1.99 -16.34
CA LEU A 91 -15.71 0.73 -15.80
C LEU A 91 -17.20 0.84 -15.43
N TRP A 92 -17.64 1.97 -14.87
CA TRP A 92 -19.04 2.19 -14.52
C TRP A 92 -19.96 2.26 -15.75
N GLN A 93 -19.50 2.86 -16.85
CA GLN A 93 -20.27 2.93 -18.09
C GLN A 93 -20.35 1.59 -18.82
N GLU A 94 -19.28 0.80 -18.77
CA GLU A 94 -19.30 -0.58 -19.28
C GLU A 94 -20.27 -1.45 -18.47
N ALA A 95 -20.26 -1.31 -17.13
CA ALA A 95 -21.18 -2.04 -16.25
C ALA A 95 -22.64 -1.55 -16.36
N PHE A 96 -22.87 -0.26 -16.60
CA PHE A 96 -24.19 0.36 -16.74
C PHE A 96 -24.28 1.21 -18.01
N PRO A 97 -24.49 0.58 -19.19
CA PRO A 97 -24.52 1.28 -20.46
C PRO A 97 -25.68 2.27 -20.51
N ARG A 98 -25.39 3.57 -20.35
CA ARG A 98 -26.32 4.63 -20.73
C ARG A 98 -26.23 4.82 -22.24
N LYS A 99 -27.39 4.96 -22.91
CA LYS A 99 -27.47 5.52 -24.28
C LYS A 99 -27.10 7.01 -24.23
N ALA A 100 -25.82 7.33 -24.08
CA ALA A 100 -25.32 8.69 -24.17
C ALA A 100 -23.91 8.66 -24.81
N SER A 101 -23.91 8.92 -26.12
CA SER A 101 -22.81 9.23 -27.03
C SER A 101 -21.39 8.84 -26.63
N ALA A 102 -20.89 7.80 -27.29
CA ALA A 102 -19.49 7.34 -27.30
C ALA A 102 -18.47 8.38 -27.81
N ALA A 103 -18.90 9.60 -28.17
CA ALA A 103 -18.05 10.62 -28.77
C ALA A 103 -17.38 11.57 -27.77
N ALA A 104 -17.85 11.68 -26.52
CA ALA A 104 -17.37 12.71 -25.59
C ALA A 104 -16.22 12.28 -24.65
N GLN A 105 -15.87 10.99 -24.61
CA GLN A 105 -14.96 10.46 -23.58
C GLN A 105 -13.49 10.36 -24.02
N LYS A 106 -13.23 10.43 -25.32
CA LYS A 106 -11.92 10.04 -25.87
C LYS A 106 -10.83 11.11 -25.71
N GLU A 107 -11.18 12.34 -25.33
CA GLU A 107 -10.25 13.48 -25.48
C GLU A 107 -9.65 14.02 -24.16
N ASP A 108 -10.06 13.51 -22.99
CA ASP A 108 -9.73 14.20 -21.72
C ASP A 108 -9.04 13.34 -20.64
N CYS A 109 -8.94 12.03 -20.84
CA CYS A 109 -8.23 11.15 -19.92
C CYS A 109 -6.75 11.08 -20.30
N PRO A 110 -5.82 11.36 -19.36
CA PRO A 110 -4.40 11.20 -19.65
C PRO A 110 -4.11 9.74 -20.01
N ALA A 111 -3.41 9.55 -21.13
CA ALA A 111 -2.90 8.25 -21.56
C ALA A 111 -1.87 7.71 -20.57
#